data_AF-A0A644WCU9-F1
#
_entry.id   AF-A0A644WCU9-F1
#
_cell.length_a   1.000
_cell.length_b   1.000
_cell.length_c   1.000
_cell.angle_alpha   90.00
_cell.angle_beta   90.00
_cell.angle_gamma   90.00
#
_symmetry.space_group_name_H-M   'P 1'
#
loop_
_entity.id
_entity.type
_entity.pdbx_description
1 polymer ?
#
loop_
_entity_poly.entity_id
_entity_poly.type
_entity_poly.pdbx_seq_one_letter_code
_entity_poly.pdbx_strand_id
1 'polypeptide(L)'
;MKISIKLIIIILISITILGFIFLMYPRSGTFETLILNKYKDMNLKIISIKDSSENKLTILEDQRDLNKVINYFNNLNIKEINSFKENSIISDYITFQYENTNFNIRILDDTHVKISSTLPGRHNNQIYEITNSKINIDFILELNKL
;
A
#
# COMPACT_ATOMS: atom_id res chain seq x y z
N MET A 1 16.85 -41.28 22.43
CA MET A 1 17.82 -40.38 21.77
C MET A 1 17.89 -39.10 22.60
N LYS A 2 18.99 -38.82 23.33
CA LYS A 2 19.11 -37.60 24.13
C LYS A 2 19.60 -36.47 23.23
N ILE A 3 18.75 -35.50 22.95
CA ILE A 3 19.16 -34.29 22.23
C ILE A 3 20.12 -33.50 23.13
N SER A 4 21.29 -33.15 22.61
CA SER A 4 22.25 -32.35 23.37
C SER A 4 21.76 -30.91 23.50
N ILE A 5 22.00 -30.28 24.65
CA ILE A 5 21.65 -28.86 24.89
C ILE A 5 22.27 -27.95 23.82
N LYS A 6 23.48 -28.28 23.34
CA LYS A 6 24.14 -27.58 22.24
C LYS A 6 23.31 -27.60 20.95
N LEU A 7 22.69 -28.74 20.62
CA LEU A 7 21.83 -28.86 19.44
C LEU A 7 20.58 -27.97 19.58
N ILE A 8 19.97 -27.91 20.77
CA ILE A 8 18.79 -27.06 21.04
C ILE A 8 19.15 -25.58 20.84
N ILE A 9 20.30 -25.14 21.36
CA ILE A 9 20.78 -23.75 21.21
C ILE A 9 20.97 -23.40 19.73
N ILE A 10 21.61 -24.28 18.95
CA ILE A 10 21.82 -24.06 17.51
C ILE A 10 20.49 -23.94 16.75
N ILE A 11 19.51 -24.80 17.07
CA ILE A 11 18.17 -24.74 16.46
C ILE A 11 17.50 -23.40 16.80
N LEU A 12 17.57 -22.96 18.06
CA LEU A 12 16.97 -21.70 18.51
C LEU A 12 17.57 -20.48 17.79
N ILE A 13 18.91 -20.46 17.65
CA ILE A 13 19.63 -19.41 16.91
C ILE A 13 19.20 -19.40 15.44
N SER A 14 19.12 -20.58 14.81
CA SER A 14 18.74 -20.72 13.41
C SER A 14 17.32 -20.20 13.16
N ILE A 15 16.36 -20.53 14.03
CA ILE A 15 14.98 -20.03 13.96
C ILE A 15 14.95 -18.51 14.11
N THR A 16 15.73 -17.96 15.04
CA THR A 16 15.80 -16.50 15.25
C THR A 16 16.35 -15.78 14.02
N ILE A 17 17.40 -16.31 13.41
CA ILE A 17 17.99 -15.75 12.18
C ILE A 17 17.00 -15.83 11.02
N LEU A 18 16.36 -16.97 10.81
CA LEU A 18 15.35 -17.15 9.75
C LEU A 18 14.15 -16.21 9.96
N GLY A 19 13.68 -16.08 11.21
CA GLY A 19 12.63 -15.13 11.57
C GLY A 19 13.02 -13.69 11.27
N PHE A 20 14.26 -13.30 11.58
CA PHE A 20 14.77 -11.97 11.26
C PHE A 20 14.85 -11.71 9.76
N ILE A 21 15.37 -12.68 8.98
CA ILE A 21 15.42 -12.57 7.51
C ILE A 21 14.01 -12.43 6.94
N PHE A 22 13.06 -13.23 7.39
CA PHE A 22 11.66 -13.14 6.97
C PHE A 22 11.03 -11.78 7.30
N LEU A 23 11.38 -11.20 8.45
CA LEU A 23 10.93 -9.85 8.83
C LEU A 23 11.57 -8.74 8.00
N MET A 24 12.78 -8.92 7.48
CA MET A 24 13.48 -7.91 6.68
C MET A 24 13.27 -8.05 5.17
N TYR A 25 12.78 -9.20 4.70
CA TYR A 25 12.60 -9.42 3.27
C TYR A 25 11.42 -8.61 2.72
N PRO A 26 11.57 -7.92 1.58
CA PRO A 26 10.47 -7.17 0.97
C PRO A 26 9.33 -8.10 0.56
N ARG A 27 8.10 -7.73 0.91
CA ARG A 27 6.90 -8.52 0.59
C ARG A 27 6.41 -8.24 -0.82
N SER A 28 5.81 -9.24 -1.45
CA SER A 28 5.11 -9.11 -2.72
C SER A 28 3.71 -9.73 -2.62
N GLY A 29 2.74 -9.20 -3.36
CA GLY A 29 1.37 -9.66 -3.34
C GLY A 29 0.46 -8.71 -4.12
N THR A 30 -0.84 -8.81 -3.91
CA THR A 30 -1.79 -7.82 -4.44
C THR A 30 -1.93 -6.64 -3.48
N PHE A 31 -2.38 -5.50 -4.00
CA PHE A 31 -2.74 -4.35 -3.16
C PHE A 31 -3.79 -4.73 -2.10
N GLU A 32 -4.74 -5.59 -2.46
CA GLU A 32 -5.74 -6.13 -1.54
C GLU A 32 -5.08 -6.82 -0.35
N THR A 33 -4.23 -7.81 -0.62
CA THR A 33 -3.63 -8.67 0.42
C THR A 33 -2.64 -7.92 1.32
N LEU A 34 -1.88 -6.98 0.76
CA LEU A 34 -0.83 -6.27 1.49
C LEU A 34 -1.32 -4.99 2.17
N ILE A 35 -2.35 -4.32 1.63
CA ILE A 35 -2.80 -3.00 2.09
C ILE A 35 -4.26 -3.03 2.53
N LEU A 36 -5.19 -3.34 1.62
CA LEU A 36 -6.63 -3.14 1.87
C LEU A 36 -7.23 -4.14 2.86
N ASN A 37 -6.65 -5.33 3.01
CA ASN A 37 -7.09 -6.34 3.97
C ASN A 37 -7.11 -5.83 5.42
N LYS A 38 -6.31 -4.80 5.75
CA LYS A 38 -6.32 -4.12 7.07
C LYS A 38 -7.59 -3.28 7.31
N TYR A 39 -8.32 -2.97 6.25
CA TYR A 39 -9.48 -2.10 6.23
C TYR A 39 -10.76 -2.86 5.83
N LYS A 40 -10.70 -4.19 5.64
CA LYS A 40 -11.81 -5.00 5.12
C LYS A 40 -13.10 -4.90 5.95
N ASP A 41 -12.95 -4.69 7.26
CA ASP A 41 -14.06 -4.63 8.22
C ASP A 41 -14.46 -3.17 8.53
N MET A 42 -13.97 -2.20 7.75
CA MET A 42 -14.21 -0.77 7.93
C MET A 42 -15.00 -0.21 6.74
N ASN A 43 -15.93 0.70 7.03
CA ASN A 43 -16.68 1.38 5.99
C ASN A 43 -15.84 2.52 5.38
N LEU A 44 -15.53 2.40 4.08
CA LEU A 44 -14.95 3.49 3.30
C LEU A 44 -16.03 4.56 3.09
N LYS A 45 -15.71 5.81 3.43
CA LYS A 45 -16.65 6.94 3.30
C LYS A 45 -16.34 7.82 2.11
N ILE A 46 -15.07 8.15 1.93
CA ILE A 46 -14.63 9.17 0.98
C ILE A 46 -13.30 8.75 0.37
N ILE A 47 -13.14 9.01 -0.93
CA ILE A 47 -11.84 9.07 -1.58
C ILE A 47 -11.61 10.50 -2.05
N SER A 48 -10.50 11.11 -1.65
CA SER A 48 -10.07 12.42 -2.18
C SER A 48 -8.79 12.29 -2.98
N ILE A 49 -8.73 12.94 -4.12
CA ILE A 49 -7.61 12.89 -5.07
C ILE A 49 -7.14 14.31 -5.30
N LYS A 50 -5.89 14.58 -4.97
CA LYS A 50 -5.23 15.84 -5.27
C LYS A 50 -4.31 15.62 -6.47
N ASP A 51 -4.72 16.17 -7.60
CA ASP A 51 -3.90 16.30 -8.80
C ASP A 51 -2.95 17.48 -8.59
N SER A 52 -1.66 17.17 -8.57
CA SER A 52 -0.61 18.15 -8.31
C SER A 52 -0.27 18.99 -9.54
N SER A 53 -0.57 18.51 -10.74
CA SER A 53 -0.34 19.22 -12.00
C SER A 53 -1.37 20.33 -12.23
N GLU A 54 -2.65 20.04 -11.95
CA GLU A 54 -3.76 20.99 -12.11
C GLU A 54 -4.11 21.73 -10.80
N ASN A 55 -3.48 21.35 -9.68
CA ASN A 55 -3.86 21.77 -8.32
C ASN A 55 -5.37 21.57 -8.05
N LYS A 56 -5.90 20.45 -8.55
CA LYS A 56 -7.33 20.12 -8.51
C LYS A 56 -7.60 19.09 -7.42
N LEU A 57 -8.66 19.32 -6.66
CA LEU A 57 -9.17 18.36 -5.68
C LEU A 57 -10.44 17.71 -6.23
N THR A 58 -10.42 16.39 -6.32
CA THR A 58 -11.56 15.55 -6.66
C THR A 58 -11.99 14.78 -5.41
N ILE A 59 -13.28 14.77 -5.10
CA ILE A 59 -13.85 14.08 -3.93
C ILE A 59 -14.91 13.11 -4.44
N LEU A 60 -14.80 11.85 -4.05
CA LEU A 60 -15.75 10.79 -4.36
C LEU A 60 -16.46 10.36 -3.07
N GLU A 61 -17.79 10.33 -3.11
CA GLU A 61 -18.66 9.88 -2.00
C GLU A 61 -19.68 8.82 -2.44
N ASP A 62 -19.99 8.71 -3.74
CA ASP A 62 -20.90 7.68 -4.27
C ASP A 62 -20.27 6.29 -4.11
N GLN A 63 -20.99 5.38 -3.43
CA GLN A 63 -20.49 4.04 -3.11
C GLN A 63 -20.06 3.24 -4.35
N ARG A 64 -20.70 3.44 -5.51
CA ARG A 64 -20.33 2.74 -6.75
C ARG A 64 -18.97 3.23 -7.24
N ASP A 65 -18.71 4.52 -7.20
CA ASP A 65 -17.41 5.08 -7.61
C ASP A 65 -16.30 4.73 -6.63
N LEU A 66 -16.60 4.76 -5.33
CA LEU A 66 -15.69 4.24 -4.31
C LEU A 66 -15.29 2.78 -4.60
N ASN A 67 -16.27 1.93 -4.91
CA ASN A 67 -16.02 0.52 -5.24
C ASN A 67 -15.22 0.36 -6.53
N LYS A 68 -15.44 1.20 -7.56
CA LYS A 68 -14.63 1.16 -8.80
C LYS A 68 -13.16 1.46 -8.50
N VAL A 69 -12.88 2.45 -7.66
CA VAL A 69 -11.50 2.80 -7.27
C VAL A 69 -10.87 1.67 -6.45
N ILE A 70 -11.58 1.11 -5.47
CA ILE A 70 -11.09 -0.06 -4.71
C ILE A 70 -10.76 -1.22 -5.67
N ASN A 71 -11.68 -1.56 -6.57
CA ASN A 71 -11.49 -2.66 -7.51
C ASN A 71 -10.31 -2.42 -8.45
N TYR A 72 -10.10 -1.17 -8.88
CA TYR A 72 -8.91 -0.80 -9.64
C TYR A 72 -7.62 -1.12 -8.87
N PHE A 73 -7.53 -0.71 -7.60
CA PHE A 73 -6.35 -1.00 -6.78
C PHE A 73 -6.19 -2.49 -6.46
N ASN A 74 -7.27 -3.23 -6.19
CA ASN A 74 -7.23 -4.67 -5.87
C ASN A 74 -6.51 -5.50 -6.95
N ASN A 75 -6.62 -5.09 -8.21
CA ASN A 75 -6.02 -5.77 -9.36
C ASN A 75 -4.52 -5.45 -9.56
N LEU A 76 -3.94 -4.56 -8.75
CA LEU A 76 -2.52 -4.21 -8.84
C LEU A 76 -1.68 -5.19 -8.00
N ASN A 77 -0.68 -5.79 -8.65
CA ASN A 77 0.36 -6.54 -7.98
C ASN A 77 1.46 -5.58 -7.53
N ILE A 78 1.79 -5.62 -6.25
CA ILE A 78 2.77 -4.73 -5.65
C ILE A 78 3.88 -5.49 -4.95
N LYS A 79 5.05 -4.87 -4.88
CA LYS A 79 6.23 -5.37 -4.18
C LYS A 79 6.84 -4.25 -3.34
N GLU A 80 7.07 -4.50 -2.06
CA GLU A 80 7.80 -3.58 -1.18
C GLU A 80 9.19 -3.33 -1.75
N ILE A 81 9.64 -2.08 -1.73
CA ILE A 81 11.03 -1.73 -2.04
C ILE A 81 11.66 -0.97 -0.88
N ASN A 82 12.94 -1.24 -0.63
CA ASN A 82 13.67 -0.69 0.51
C ASN A 82 14.22 0.71 0.23
N SER A 83 14.39 1.08 -1.04
CA SER A 83 14.94 2.36 -1.44
C SER A 83 14.31 2.80 -2.75
N PHE A 84 13.85 4.04 -2.77
CA PHE A 84 13.42 4.74 -3.97
C PHE A 84 14.08 6.11 -3.99
N LYS A 85 14.69 6.50 -5.11
CA LYS A 85 15.25 7.82 -5.27
C LYS A 85 14.13 8.75 -5.73
N GLU A 86 13.49 9.42 -4.79
CA GLU A 86 12.43 10.38 -5.07
C GLU A 86 13.03 11.53 -5.90
N ASN A 87 12.64 11.61 -7.16
CA ASN A 87 12.84 12.83 -7.94
C ASN A 87 11.81 13.84 -7.42
N SER A 88 12.20 15.10 -7.28
CA SER A 88 11.41 16.18 -6.65
C SER A 88 10.16 16.61 -7.43
N ILE A 89 9.57 15.71 -8.22
CA ILE A 89 8.34 15.95 -8.97
C ILE A 89 7.17 15.92 -7.98
N ILE A 90 6.25 16.85 -8.14
CA ILE A 90 5.05 16.95 -7.32
C ILE A 90 4.18 15.72 -7.63
N SER A 91 4.12 14.80 -6.69
CA SER A 91 3.34 13.56 -6.74
C SER A 91 1.85 13.82 -6.58
N ASP A 92 0.98 13.09 -7.28
CA ASP A 92 -0.44 13.06 -6.96
C ASP A 92 -0.70 12.32 -5.64
N TYR A 93 -1.79 12.69 -4.97
CA TYR A 93 -2.18 12.09 -3.68
C TYR A 93 -3.60 11.57 -3.74
N ILE A 94 -3.80 10.33 -3.27
CA ILE A 94 -5.11 9.73 -3.07
C ILE A 94 -5.26 9.42 -1.60
N THR A 95 -6.30 9.94 -0.96
CA THR A 95 -6.62 9.67 0.45
C THR A 95 -7.90 8.85 0.52
N PHE A 96 -7.81 7.69 1.16
CA PHE A 96 -8.94 6.84 1.50
C PHE A 96 -9.33 7.11 2.94
N GLN A 97 -10.53 7.63 3.16
CA GLN A 97 -11.05 7.97 4.48
C GLN A 97 -12.09 6.93 4.92
N TYR A 98 -11.75 6.21 5.97
CA TYR A 98 -12.63 5.30 6.69
C TYR A 98 -13.18 5.98 7.94
N GLU A 99 -14.11 5.32 8.64
CA GLU A 99 -14.76 5.85 9.86
C GLU A 99 -13.80 6.47 10.88
N ASN A 100 -12.72 5.76 11.22
CA ASN A 100 -11.80 6.12 12.31
C ASN A 100 -10.33 6.20 11.87
N THR A 101 -10.06 6.13 10.58
CA THR A 101 -8.69 6.08 10.05
C THR A 101 -8.66 6.52 8.60
N ASN A 102 -7.47 6.83 8.11
CA ASN A 102 -7.22 7.07 6.72
C ASN A 102 -5.93 6.36 6.30
N PHE A 103 -5.81 6.12 5.01
CA PHE A 103 -4.52 5.88 4.40
C PHE A 103 -4.40 6.70 3.13
N ASN A 104 -3.16 7.04 2.82
CA ASN A 104 -2.78 7.89 1.72
C ASN A 104 -1.90 7.10 0.77
N ILE A 105 -2.17 7.23 -0.51
CA ILE A 105 -1.32 6.80 -1.61
C ILE A 105 -0.72 8.06 -2.22
N ARG A 106 0.59 8.22 -2.07
CA ARG A 106 1.36 9.21 -2.84
C ARG A 106 1.91 8.50 -4.07
N ILE A 107 1.71 9.08 -5.24
CA ILE A 107 2.17 8.52 -6.52
C ILE A 107 3.51 9.14 -6.87
N LEU A 108 4.58 8.34 -6.78
CA LEU A 108 5.94 8.82 -6.97
C LEU A 108 6.30 8.88 -8.46
N ASP A 109 5.85 7.89 -9.22
CA ASP A 109 5.90 7.83 -10.67
C ASP A 109 4.80 6.86 -11.18
N ASP A 110 4.87 6.45 -12.45
CA ASP A 110 3.89 5.58 -13.09
C ASP A 110 3.89 4.13 -12.56
N THR A 111 4.90 3.73 -11.80
CA THR A 111 5.08 2.37 -11.26
C THR A 111 5.30 2.33 -9.76
N HIS A 112 5.50 3.46 -9.08
CA HIS A 112 5.82 3.51 -7.66
C HIS A 112 4.80 4.31 -6.85
N VAL A 113 4.36 3.71 -5.75
CA VAL A 113 3.51 4.37 -4.75
C VAL A 113 4.14 4.33 -3.38
N LYS A 114 3.90 5.39 -2.62
CA LYS A 114 4.18 5.44 -1.20
C LYS A 114 2.88 5.43 -0.42
N ILE A 115 2.78 4.51 0.52
CA ILE A 115 1.60 4.29 1.34
C ILE A 115 1.89 4.80 2.75
N SER A 116 1.03 5.68 3.24
CA SER A 116 1.09 6.22 4.60
C SER A 116 -0.25 5.98 5.28
N SER A 117 -0.23 5.44 6.49
CA SER A 117 -1.44 5.03 7.19
C SER A 117 -1.42 5.53 8.63
N THR A 118 -2.59 5.91 9.14
CA THR A 118 -2.74 6.19 10.58
C THR A 118 -2.87 4.92 11.42
N LEU A 119 -3.12 3.76 10.81
CA LEU A 119 -3.11 2.48 11.51
C LEU A 119 -1.67 2.02 11.81
N PRO A 120 -1.39 1.50 13.01
CA PRO A 120 -0.08 0.96 13.34
C PRO A 120 0.24 -0.27 12.48
N GLY A 121 1.51 -0.39 12.08
CA GLY A 121 2.02 -1.58 11.42
C GLY A 121 3.11 -1.29 10.39
N ARG A 122 3.71 -2.36 9.85
CA ARG A 122 4.86 -2.33 8.93
C ARG A 122 4.66 -1.52 7.65
N HIS A 123 3.42 -1.36 7.20
CA HIS A 123 3.11 -0.68 5.93
C HIS A 123 2.89 0.83 6.09
N ASN A 124 3.08 1.38 7.29
CA ASN A 124 3.06 2.81 7.46
C ASN A 124 4.34 3.41 6.88
N ASN A 125 4.20 4.32 5.92
CA ASN A 125 5.30 5.01 5.24
C ASN A 125 6.18 4.05 4.39
N GLN A 126 5.56 3.04 3.77
CA GLN A 126 6.23 2.05 2.93
C GLN A 126 6.07 2.38 1.44
N ILE A 127 7.13 2.13 0.67
CA ILE A 127 7.12 2.29 -0.80
C ILE A 127 6.93 0.93 -1.45
N TYR A 128 6.12 0.92 -2.51
CA TYR A 128 5.84 -0.25 -3.33
C TYR A 128 6.05 0.06 -4.81
N GLU A 129 6.59 -0.92 -5.52
CA GLU A 129 6.61 -1.01 -6.97
C GLU A 129 5.37 -1.80 -7.43
N ILE A 130 4.67 -1.30 -8.44
CA ILE A 130 3.59 -1.99 -9.14
C ILE A 130 4.23 -2.80 -10.27
N THR A 131 3.98 -4.10 -10.25
CA THR A 131 4.76 -5.08 -11.02
C THR A 131 4.01 -5.63 -12.24
N ASN A 132 2.70 -5.43 -12.33
CA ASN A 132 1.86 -5.96 -13.41
C ASN A 132 1.20 -4.87 -14.28
N SER A 133 1.35 -3.60 -13.94
CA SER A 133 0.70 -2.48 -14.64
C SER A 133 1.39 -1.16 -14.29
N LYS A 134 0.86 -0.07 -14.84
CA LYS A 134 1.14 1.32 -14.42
C LYS A 134 -0.08 1.94 -13.77
N ILE A 135 0.13 2.97 -12.97
CA ILE A 135 -0.95 3.77 -12.39
C ILE A 135 -1.54 4.66 -13.47
N ASN A 136 -2.85 4.56 -13.67
CA ASN A 136 -3.62 5.49 -14.49
C ASN A 136 -4.45 6.39 -13.57
N ILE A 137 -3.96 7.61 -13.32
CA ILE A 137 -4.68 8.60 -12.51
C ILE A 137 -5.86 9.20 -13.25
N ASP A 138 -5.74 9.38 -14.56
CA ASP A 138 -6.80 9.94 -15.40
C ASP A 138 -8.08 9.11 -15.29
N PHE A 139 -7.97 7.79 -15.27
CA PHE A 139 -9.09 6.88 -15.01
C PHE A 139 -9.84 7.24 -13.72
N ILE A 140 -9.11 7.51 -12.63
CA ILE A 140 -9.71 7.81 -11.32
C ILE A 140 -10.33 9.21 -11.35
N LEU A 141 -9.68 10.18 -12.00
CA LEU A 141 -10.18 11.56 -12.12
C LEU A 141 -11.43 11.66 -13.02
N GLU A 142 -11.58 10.78 -14.00
CA GLU A 142 -12.74 10.73 -14.88
C GLU A 142 -14.01 10.22 -14.19
N LEU A 143 -13.89 9.44 -13.11
CA LEU A 143 -15.05 8.92 -12.37
C LEU A 143 -15.94 10.02 -11.78
N ASN A 144 -15.38 11.20 -11.45
CA ASN A 144 -16.14 12.34 -10.93
C ASN A 144 -16.82 13.19 -12.02
N LYS A 145 -16.63 12.86 -13.30
CA LYS A 145 -17.22 13.60 -14.43
C LYS A 145 -18.53 12.97 -14.94
N LEU A 146 -18.93 11.81 -14.38
CA LEU A 146 -20.13 11.05 -14.74
C LEU A 146 -21.26 11.28 -13.74
#